data_AF-A0A928SQ90-F1
#
_entry.id   AF-A0A928SQ90-F1
#
_cell.length_a   1.000
_cell.length_b   1.000
_cell.length_c   1.000
_cell.angle_alpha   90.00
_cell.angle_beta   90.00
_cell.angle_gamma   90.00
#
_symmetry.space_group_name_H-M   'P 1'
#
loop_
_entity.id
_entity.type
_entity.pdbx_description
1 polymer ?
#
loop_
_entity_poly.entity_id
_entity_poly.type
_entity_poly.pdbx_seq_one_letter_code
_entity_poly.pdbx_strand_id
1 'polypeptide(L)'
;MVLKIGDKIRVRGPYATWHYGMYIGRYFDDRRGLIEHAVVHNSKVQHGVVIDSLARFSGGKQVFIEGRAAPGYENVVAQRALALVGTKYDLLGFNCEHLVNLAQTGEHKSQQLRNAVGVAAVAAIAAALVSSGERPRYDRKTKRWRNAQGQFVAH
;
A
#
# COMPACT_ATOMS: atom_id res chain seq x y z
N MET A 1 -25.08 -0.04 11.01
CA MET A 1 -23.82 -0.82 11.00
C MET A 1 -23.12 -0.59 12.33
N VAL A 2 -22.61 -1.65 12.97
CA VAL A 2 -21.86 -1.54 14.23
C VAL A 2 -20.40 -1.85 13.97
N LEU A 3 -19.51 -0.88 14.23
CA LEU A 3 -18.06 -1.02 14.09
C LEU A 3 -17.46 -1.64 15.36
N LYS A 4 -16.51 -2.54 15.19
CA LYS A 4 -15.71 -3.16 16.25
C LYS A 4 -14.24 -2.84 16.05
N ILE A 5 -13.51 -2.70 17.15
CA ILE A 5 -12.05 -2.51 17.14
C ILE A 5 -11.43 -3.59 16.25
N GLY A 6 -10.50 -3.20 15.37
CA GLY A 6 -9.88 -4.10 14.42
C GLY A 6 -10.67 -4.34 13.13
N ASP A 7 -11.82 -3.68 12.93
CA ASP A 7 -12.52 -3.70 11.65
C ASP A 7 -11.72 -2.94 10.59
N LYS A 8 -11.44 -3.60 9.47
CA LYS A 8 -10.96 -2.98 8.23
C LYS A 8 -12.16 -2.34 7.54
N ILE A 9 -12.11 -1.02 7.39
CA ILE A 9 -13.18 -0.24 6.78
C ILE A 9 -12.71 0.43 5.50
N ARG A 10 -13.66 0.76 4.62
CA ARG A 10 -13.41 1.51 3.39
C ARG A 10 -14.48 2.57 3.12
N VAL A 11 -14.08 3.64 2.44
CA VAL A 11 -14.95 4.71 1.96
C VAL A 11 -14.60 5.06 0.51
N ARG A 12 -15.55 5.61 -0.24
CA ARG A 12 -15.30 6.08 -1.61
C ARG A 12 -14.31 7.24 -1.61
N GLY A 13 -13.14 7.03 -2.21
CA GLY A 13 -12.16 8.06 -2.50
C GLY A 13 -12.47 8.84 -3.78
N PRO A 14 -11.62 9.82 -4.14
CA PRO A 14 -11.66 10.47 -5.45
C PRO A 14 -11.50 9.47 -6.60
N TYR A 15 -12.03 9.81 -7.78
CA TYR A 15 -11.88 9.02 -9.02
C TYR A 15 -12.30 7.55 -8.90
N ALA A 16 -13.38 7.30 -8.16
CA ALA A 16 -13.91 5.95 -7.92
C ALA A 16 -12.94 4.97 -7.21
N THR A 17 -11.87 5.47 -6.59
CA THR A 17 -10.97 4.64 -5.78
C THR A 17 -11.58 4.33 -4.40
N TRP A 18 -11.06 3.30 -3.73
CA TRP A 18 -11.38 3.01 -2.33
C TRP A 18 -10.28 3.55 -1.42
N HIS A 19 -10.70 4.21 -0.34
CA HIS A 19 -9.82 4.64 0.74
C HIS A 19 -10.06 3.75 1.95
N TYR A 20 -9.00 3.16 2.50
CA TYR A 20 -9.09 2.15 3.55
C TYR A 20 -8.55 2.68 4.88
N GLY A 21 -9.10 2.17 5.97
CA GLY A 21 -8.65 2.46 7.32
C GLY A 21 -8.92 1.30 8.27
N MET A 22 -8.26 1.34 9.43
CA MET A 22 -8.47 0.41 10.54
C MET A 22 -9.19 1.14 11.67
N TYR A 23 -10.36 0.67 12.07
CA TYR A 23 -11.08 1.25 13.18
C TYR A 23 -10.46 0.80 14.52
N ILE A 24 -10.09 1.76 15.37
CA ILE A 24 -9.35 1.51 16.61
C ILE A 24 -10.17 1.80 17.88
N GLY A 25 -11.47 2.07 17.74
CA GLY A 25 -12.34 2.38 18.88
C GLY A 25 -12.47 3.88 19.13
N ARG A 26 -12.68 4.23 20.40
CA ARG A 26 -12.77 5.63 20.85
C ARG A 26 -11.38 6.13 21.25
N TYR A 27 -11.02 7.31 20.78
CA TYR A 27 -9.72 7.95 21.03
C TYR A 27 -9.92 9.41 21.41
N PHE A 28 -9.04 9.94 22.25
CA PHE A 28 -9.05 11.35 22.63
C PHE A 28 -8.34 12.17 21.55
N ASP A 29 -9.08 13.06 20.88
CA ASP A 29 -8.52 13.99 19.90
C ASP A 29 -8.04 15.26 20.62
N ASP A 30 -6.74 15.35 20.88
CA ASP A 30 -6.10 16.49 21.55
C ASP A 30 -6.41 17.84 20.87
N ARG A 31 -6.66 17.85 19.55
CA ARG A 31 -6.94 19.08 18.80
C ARG A 31 -8.35 19.60 19.05
N ARG A 32 -9.27 18.72 19.43
CA ARG A 32 -10.69 19.06 19.66
C ARG A 32 -11.09 18.96 21.13
N GLY A 33 -10.26 18.34 21.98
CA GLY A 33 -10.54 18.11 23.39
C GLY A 33 -11.70 17.14 23.64
N LEU A 34 -11.94 16.19 22.72
CA LEU A 34 -13.11 15.31 22.75
C LEU A 34 -12.74 13.85 22.49
N ILE A 35 -13.53 12.93 23.03
CA ILE A 35 -13.42 11.49 22.77
C ILE A 35 -14.33 11.13 21.59
N GLU A 36 -13.73 10.80 20.45
CA GLU A 36 -14.44 10.42 19.23
C GLU A 36 -14.05 9.01 18.76
N HIS A 37 -14.84 8.45 17.86
CA HIS A 37 -14.47 7.25 17.12
C HIS A 37 -13.29 7.55 16.20
N ALA A 38 -12.28 6.69 16.19
CA ALA A 38 -11.03 6.93 15.50
C ALA A 38 -10.63 5.80 14.54
N VAL A 39 -9.89 6.20 13.51
CA VAL A 39 -9.44 5.34 12.42
C VAL A 39 -7.97 5.63 12.15
N VAL A 40 -7.16 4.58 12.08
CA VAL A 40 -5.81 4.66 11.53
C VAL A 40 -5.90 4.49 10.01
N HIS A 41 -5.37 5.44 9.25
CA HIS A 41 -5.36 5.36 7.79
C HIS A 41 -4.16 6.09 7.20
N ASN A 42 -3.85 5.78 5.94
CA ASN A 42 -2.79 6.47 5.22
C ASN A 42 -3.34 7.74 4.54
N SER A 43 -3.00 8.91 5.06
CA SER A 43 -3.50 10.18 4.59
C SER A 43 -2.61 10.78 3.51
N LYS A 44 -3.19 11.04 2.34
CA LYS A 44 -2.53 11.81 1.27
C LYS A 44 -2.25 13.26 1.69
N VAL A 45 -3.14 13.84 2.49
CA VAL A 45 -3.06 15.24 2.93
C VAL A 45 -2.01 15.40 4.03
N GLN A 46 -1.89 14.42 4.93
CA GLN A 46 -0.93 14.43 6.03
C GLN A 46 0.36 13.65 5.69
N HIS A 47 0.51 13.22 4.44
CA HIS A 47 1.69 12.52 3.90
C HIS A 47 2.17 11.30 4.70
N GLY A 48 1.25 10.51 5.26
CA GLY A 48 1.60 9.31 6.01
C GLY A 48 0.45 8.69 6.78
N VAL A 49 0.79 7.68 7.58
CA VAL A 49 -0.16 6.98 8.45
C VAL A 49 -0.50 7.86 9.65
N VAL A 50 -1.79 8.13 9.83
CA VAL A 50 -2.30 9.02 10.88
C VAL A 50 -3.49 8.40 11.59
N ILE A 51 -3.75 8.90 12.80
CA ILE A 51 -5.03 8.72 13.48
C ILE A 51 -5.90 9.93 13.11
N ASP A 52 -7.08 9.68 12.55
CA ASP A 52 -8.11 10.71 12.37
C ASP A 52 -9.42 10.20 12.97
N SER A 53 -10.33 11.14 13.26
CA SER A 53 -11.69 10.75 13.61
C SER A 53 -12.38 10.07 12.44
N LEU A 54 -13.32 9.18 12.75
CA LEU A 54 -14.14 8.47 11.76
C LEU A 54 -14.87 9.44 10.83
N ALA A 55 -15.30 10.59 11.36
CA ALA A 55 -15.95 11.64 10.58
C ALA A 55 -15.00 12.28 9.56
N ARG A 56 -13.75 12.57 9.96
CA ARG A 56 -12.73 13.11 9.05
C ARG A 56 -12.29 12.09 8.01
N PHE A 57 -12.10 10.84 8.42
CA PHE A 57 -11.76 9.74 7.53
C PHE A 57 -12.83 9.54 6.44
N SER A 58 -14.12 9.55 6.84
CA SER A 58 -15.21 9.32 5.90
C SER A 58 -15.54 10.53 5.03
N GLY A 59 -15.29 11.74 5.53
CA GLY A 59 -15.73 12.97 4.87
C GLY A 59 -17.24 12.99 4.63
N GLY A 60 -18.03 12.41 5.55
CA GLY A 60 -19.48 12.29 5.43
C GLY A 60 -19.97 11.17 4.50
N LYS A 61 -19.08 10.39 3.89
CA LYS A 61 -19.44 9.29 3.00
C LYS A 61 -19.81 8.02 3.76
N GLN A 62 -20.56 7.14 3.09
CA GLN A 62 -20.88 5.82 3.63
C GLN A 62 -19.60 5.00 3.87
N VAL A 63 -19.50 4.46 5.09
CA VAL A 63 -18.43 3.56 5.51
C VAL A 63 -18.89 2.12 5.32
N PHE A 64 -18.04 1.29 4.74
CA PHE A 64 -18.27 -0.14 4.56
C PHE A 64 -17.25 -0.93 5.39
N ILE A 65 -17.70 -2.01 6.03
CA ILE A 65 -16.79 -3.00 6.64
C ILE A 65 -16.31 -3.93 5.52
N GLU A 66 -15.02 -3.93 5.27
CA GLU A 66 -14.36 -4.82 4.31
C GLU A 66 -13.97 -6.14 4.96
N GLY A 67 -13.57 -6.09 6.23
CA GLY A 67 -13.13 -7.27 6.96
C GLY A 67 -13.16 -7.03 8.46
N ARG A 68 -13.34 -8.11 9.21
CA ARG A 68 -13.30 -8.08 10.67
C ARG A 68 -12.07 -8.83 11.17
N ALA A 69 -11.51 -8.36 12.27
CA ALA A 69 -10.53 -9.14 13.00
C ALA A 69 -11.15 -10.48 13.46
N ALA A 70 -10.33 -11.51 13.55
CA ALA A 70 -10.75 -12.77 14.16
C ALA A 70 -11.11 -12.52 15.64
N PRO A 71 -12.10 -13.25 16.20
CA PRO A 71 -12.46 -13.11 17.60
C PRO A 71 -11.23 -13.29 18.51
N GLY A 72 -11.01 -12.33 19.41
CA GLY A 72 -9.86 -12.32 20.33
C GLY A 72 -8.61 -11.59 19.81
N TYR A 73 -8.59 -11.18 18.54
CA TYR A 73 -7.45 -10.48 17.92
C TYR A 73 -7.72 -9.00 17.62
N GLU A 74 -8.89 -8.49 17.97
CA GLU A 74 -9.34 -7.12 17.71
C GLU A 74 -8.29 -6.09 18.16
N ASN A 75 -7.86 -6.20 19.42
CA ASN A 75 -6.90 -5.28 20.02
C ASN A 75 -5.50 -5.43 19.42
N VAL A 76 -5.09 -6.65 19.06
CA VAL A 76 -3.78 -6.91 18.44
C VAL A 76 -3.71 -6.25 17.06
N VAL A 77 -4.77 -6.37 16.26
CA VAL A 77 -4.88 -5.73 14.95
C VAL A 77 -4.86 -4.20 15.09
N ALA A 78 -5.60 -3.66 16.06
CA ALA A 78 -5.61 -2.22 16.33
C ALA A 78 -4.25 -1.69 16.79
N GLN A 79 -3.55 -2.40 17.68
CA GLN A 79 -2.21 -2.04 18.15
C GLN A 79 -1.19 -2.06 17.02
N ARG A 80 -1.25 -3.04 16.12
CA ARG A 80 -0.39 -3.09 14.93
C ARG A 80 -0.64 -1.90 14.01
N ALA A 81 -1.89 -1.50 13.82
CA ALA A 81 -2.21 -0.29 13.05
C ALA A 81 -1.64 0.97 13.73
N LEU A 82 -1.83 1.11 15.04
CA LEU A 82 -1.27 2.22 15.83
C LEU A 82 0.25 2.31 15.74
N ALA A 83 0.96 1.18 15.74
CA ALA A 83 2.43 1.14 15.62
C ALA A 83 2.96 1.69 14.28
N LEU A 84 2.10 1.83 13.26
CA LEU A 84 2.48 2.38 11.96
C LEU A 84 2.29 3.90 11.87
N VAL A 85 1.61 4.52 12.83
CA VAL A 85 1.35 5.97 12.84
C VAL A 85 2.67 6.74 12.79
N GLY A 86 2.74 7.75 11.91
CA GLY A 86 3.95 8.53 11.63
C GLY A 86 4.82 7.96 10.51
N THR A 87 4.53 6.76 9.99
CA THR A 87 5.21 6.22 8.80
C THR A 87 4.85 7.06 7.57
N LYS A 88 5.87 7.46 6.79
CA LYS A 88 5.69 8.29 5.58
C LYS A 88 4.94 7.54 4.47
N TYR A 89 4.26 8.33 3.63
CA TYR A 89 3.46 7.86 2.50
C TYR A 89 4.32 7.16 1.43
N ASP A 90 4.46 5.83 1.53
CA ASP A 90 5.01 4.98 0.47
C ASP A 90 3.97 3.92 0.08
N LEU A 91 3.07 4.27 -0.84
CA LEU A 91 2.31 3.37 -1.71
C LEU A 91 1.89 2.01 -1.10
N LEU A 92 1.20 2.04 0.04
CA LEU A 92 0.70 0.85 0.75
C LEU A 92 -0.54 0.20 0.11
N GLY A 93 -0.76 0.36 -1.19
CA GLY A 93 -1.75 -0.45 -1.92
C GLY A 93 -1.43 -1.95 -1.81
N PHE A 94 -0.14 -2.29 -1.84
CA PHE A 94 0.36 -3.66 -1.68
C PHE A 94 0.48 -4.11 -0.21
N ASN A 95 0.69 -3.17 0.73
CA ASN A 95 0.92 -3.47 2.13
C ASN A 95 -0.36 -3.53 2.97
N CYS A 96 -1.45 -2.82 2.65
CA CYS A 96 -2.67 -2.90 3.47
C CYS A 96 -3.40 -4.25 3.37
N GLU A 97 -3.25 -4.98 2.25
CA GLU A 97 -3.76 -6.35 2.13
C GLU A 97 -2.76 -7.38 2.67
N HIS A 98 -1.46 -7.20 2.41
CA HIS A 98 -0.42 -8.08 2.95
C HIS A 98 -0.22 -7.96 4.46
N LEU A 99 -0.34 -6.76 5.05
CA LEU A 99 -0.26 -6.52 6.49
C LEU A 99 -1.48 -7.07 7.23
N VAL A 100 -2.67 -7.03 6.62
CA VAL A 100 -3.88 -7.63 7.19
C VAL A 100 -3.78 -9.16 7.16
N ASN A 101 -3.28 -9.74 6.05
CA ASN A 101 -2.96 -11.16 5.98
C ASN A 101 -1.86 -11.58 6.98
N LEU A 102 -0.79 -10.79 7.12
CA LEU A 102 0.29 -11.01 8.09
C LEU A 102 -0.21 -10.90 9.55
N ALA A 103 -1.12 -9.96 9.79
CA ALA A 103 -1.74 -9.76 11.09
C ALA A 103 -2.72 -10.89 11.44
N GLN A 104 -3.36 -11.52 10.43
CA GLN A 104 -4.25 -12.66 10.61
C GLN A 104 -3.54 -14.00 10.80
N THR A 105 -2.36 -14.24 10.20
CA THR A 105 -1.74 -15.59 10.20
C THR A 105 -0.51 -15.77 11.12
N GLY A 106 0.18 -14.69 11.52
CA GLY A 106 1.21 -14.75 12.57
C GLY A 106 2.55 -15.40 12.21
N GLU A 107 2.83 -15.74 10.95
CA GLU A 107 4.10 -16.40 10.59
C GLU A 107 5.28 -15.42 10.41
N HIS A 108 6.19 -15.38 11.40
CA HIS A 108 7.40 -14.55 11.39
C HIS A 108 8.57 -15.11 10.55
N LYS A 109 8.49 -16.34 10.02
CA LYS A 109 9.62 -17.05 9.36
C LYS A 109 9.44 -17.20 7.84
N SER A 110 9.16 -16.12 7.10
CA SER A 110 9.21 -16.18 5.62
C SER A 110 9.35 -14.82 4.94
N GLN A 111 9.16 -13.72 5.67
CA GLN A 111 9.01 -12.40 5.07
C GLN A 111 10.32 -11.84 4.47
N GLN A 112 11.49 -12.14 5.04
CA GLN A 112 12.76 -11.70 4.46
C GLN A 112 13.08 -12.41 3.14
N LEU A 113 12.82 -13.72 3.06
CA LEU A 113 13.07 -14.50 1.84
C LEU A 113 12.10 -14.13 0.72
N ARG A 114 10.82 -13.94 1.03
CA ARG A 114 9.79 -13.56 0.04
C ARG A 114 9.95 -12.12 -0.44
N ASN A 115 10.34 -11.19 0.43
CA ASN A 115 10.64 -9.83 0.01
C ASN A 115 11.91 -9.78 -0.86
N ALA A 116 12.93 -10.59 -0.56
CA ALA A 116 14.11 -10.72 -1.41
C ALA A 116 13.75 -11.26 -2.81
N VAL A 117 12.89 -12.29 -2.88
CA VAL A 117 12.42 -12.85 -4.17
C VAL A 117 11.54 -11.85 -4.93
N GLY A 118 10.65 -11.13 -4.25
CA GLY A 118 9.80 -10.11 -4.88
C GLY A 118 10.59 -8.92 -5.42
N VAL A 119 11.57 -8.42 -4.67
CA VAL A 119 12.47 -7.34 -5.13
C VAL A 119 13.34 -7.83 -6.28
N ALA A 120 13.86 -9.07 -6.22
CA ALA A 120 14.63 -9.65 -7.32
C ALA A 120 13.78 -9.84 -8.60
N ALA A 121 12.52 -10.26 -8.48
CA ALA A 121 11.62 -10.41 -9.61
C ALA A 121 11.27 -9.07 -10.25
N VAL A 122 11.00 -8.02 -9.45
CA VAL A 122 10.73 -6.66 -9.97
C VAL A 122 11.98 -6.07 -10.60
N ALA A 123 13.16 -6.25 -10.01
CA ALA A 123 14.43 -5.82 -10.58
C ALA A 123 14.74 -6.56 -11.90
N ALA A 124 14.46 -7.86 -11.99
CA ALA A 124 14.64 -8.65 -13.20
C ALA A 124 13.68 -8.22 -14.32
N ILE A 125 12.41 -7.94 -14.00
CA ILE A 125 11.43 -7.42 -14.96
C ILE A 125 11.82 -6.02 -15.44
N ALA A 126 12.25 -5.14 -14.52
CA ALA A 126 12.73 -3.80 -14.88
C ALA A 126 13.99 -3.87 -15.75
N ALA A 127 14.95 -4.75 -15.43
CA ALA A 127 16.14 -4.96 -16.24
C ALA A 127 15.80 -5.53 -17.63
N ALA A 128 14.87 -6.47 -17.73
CA ALA A 128 14.41 -7.04 -18.99
C ALA A 128 13.69 -6.02 -19.88
N LEU A 129 12.89 -5.13 -19.28
CA LEU A 129 12.21 -4.02 -19.99
C LEU A 129 13.19 -2.93 -20.43
N VAL A 130 14.27 -2.69 -19.68
CA VAL A 130 15.33 -1.76 -20.08
C VAL A 130 16.21 -2.37 -21.18
N SER A 131 16.45 -3.68 -21.15
CA SER A 131 17.22 -4.39 -22.18
C SER A 131 16.44 -4.63 -23.47
N SER A 132 15.10 -4.67 -23.43
CA SER A 132 14.26 -4.84 -24.63
C SER A 132 14.13 -3.57 -25.46
N GLY A 133 14.59 -2.43 -24.94
CA GLY A 133 14.85 -1.21 -25.72
C GLY A 133 16.21 -1.25 -26.42
N GLU A 134 16.44 -2.21 -27.31
CA GLU A 134 17.70 -2.30 -28.07
C GLU A 134 17.85 -1.08 -28.98
N ARG A 135 18.74 -0.17 -28.59
CA ARG A 135 19.14 0.96 -29.44
C ARG A 135 19.97 0.43 -30.62
N PRO A 136 19.76 0.92 -31.85
CA PRO A 136 20.57 0.52 -32.99
C PRO A 136 22.06 0.68 -32.67
N ARG A 137 22.88 -0.29 -33.05
CA ARG A 137 24.33 -0.26 -32.82
C ARG A 137 25.03 0.17 -34.10
N TYR A 138 25.92 1.16 -34.00
CA TYR A 138 26.72 1.63 -35.14
C TYR A 138 27.87 0.66 -35.43
N ASP A 139 27.89 0.09 -36.64
CA ASP A 139 28.95 -0.80 -37.11
C ASP A 139 30.09 0.04 -37.73
N ARG A 140 31.25 0.06 -37.06
CA ARG A 140 32.43 0.82 -37.51
C ARG A 140 33.06 0.29 -38.81
N LYS A 141 32.87 -0.99 -39.15
CA LYS A 141 33.44 -1.58 -40.38
C LYS A 141 32.63 -1.20 -41.61
N THR A 142 31.30 -1.18 -41.48
CA THR A 142 30.39 -0.85 -42.59
C THR A 142 29.90 0.59 -42.56
N LYS A 143 30.18 1.34 -41.49
CA LYS A 143 29.72 2.71 -41.23
C LYS A 143 28.19 2.85 -41.32
N ARG A 144 27.45 1.84 -40.85
CA ARG A 144 25.98 1.80 -40.90
C ARG A 144 25.39 1.35 -39.56
N TRP A 145 24.17 1.78 -39.28
CA TRP A 145 23.41 1.32 -38.12
C TRP A 145 22.79 -0.04 -38.39
N ARG A 146 22.76 -0.90 -37.36
CA ARG A 146 22.11 -2.21 -37.40
C ARG A 146 21.10 -2.35 -36.26
N ASN A 147 20.00 -3.04 -36.53
CA ASN A 147 19.06 -3.47 -35.49
C ASN A 147 19.59 -4.72 -34.76
N ALA A 148 18.84 -5.16 -33.75
CA ALA A 148 19.15 -6.34 -32.94
C ALA A 148 19.28 -7.64 -33.76
N GLN A 149 18.59 -7.72 -34.89
CA GLN A 149 18.61 -8.86 -35.81
C GLN A 149 19.76 -8.76 -36.83
N GLY A 150 20.66 -7.78 -36.69
CA GLY A 150 21.84 -7.60 -37.54
C GLY A 150 21.55 -7.02 -38.93
N GLN A 151 20.30 -6.64 -39.21
CA GLN A 151 19.89 -6.03 -40.46
C GLN A 151 20.23 -4.55 -40.47
N PHE A 152 20.61 -4.03 -41.64
CA PHE A 152 20.82 -2.60 -41.82
C PHE A 152 19.49 -1.87 -41.69
N VAL A 153 19.46 -0.83 -40.87
CA VAL A 153 18.30 0.07 -40.79
C VAL A 153 18.40 1.07 -41.95
N ALA A 154 17.39 1.08 -42.83
CA ALA A 154 17.29 2.07 -43.90
C ALA A 154 16.91 3.43 -43.30
N HIS A 155 17.52 4.50 -43.81
CA HIS A 155 17.09 5.88 -43.54
C HIS A 155 15.84 6.23 -44.33
#